data_AF-A0A3L8BDB4-F1
#
_entry.id   AF-A0A3L8BDB4-F1
#
_cell.length_a   1.000
_cell.length_b   1.000
_cell.length_c   1.000
_cell.angle_alpha   90.00
_cell.angle_beta   90.00
_cell.angle_gamma   90.00
#
_symmetry.space_group_name_H-M   'P 1'
#
loop_
_entity.id
_entity.type
_entity.pdbx_description
1 polymer ?
#
loop_
_entity_poly.entity_id
_entity_poly.type
_entity_poly.pdbx_seq_one_letter_code
_entity_poly.pdbx_strand_id
1 'polypeptide(L)'
;MSTLHGEYRRHSRTNIKTPVSVSLDDNGLATKTRDVSESGLCIAKPTELILKLGQTVNVTFNRMSNLSVPATIIRVSDHQIGLALDHVRFSEQDLTGIVSTSPWHQRAKVAVKRAFWKNTRRLAVLITNTILRKPLLKMLKPSFIFAVYGNEKDVGTYYTPLMAKLIPPLMIGSIIRNRNQTGIMVASKFYEHELAQDSDKVRTYLEQLQEEFPDIETVALVGRLPNFVMKAGLEIKSPYVDGSMGTRYMIWDVGRQMQQLERYRNEDIIAVLGGAGRIGNMVCEDLTRVYRTVIAFDPRYEKEEEVYTPIGKIIRSGNPEMLQRSKLFIGLTHHGDAMRDLMPHIPAGSMIADDTHPCISYETRQEMKTLDIAVEKIVLHHEDFSMWPRMPGWNNRAIPGCLVEALVLQEQKDVDVGDFDRFCATAQAIGFHGRLIKPLDE
;
A
#
# COMPACT_ATOMS: atom_id res chain seq x y z
N MET A 1 -10.11 -21.30 10.12
CA MET A 1 -8.73 -21.36 10.65
C MET A 1 -8.28 -19.94 10.91
N SER A 2 -7.87 -19.63 12.13
CA SER A 2 -7.56 -18.29 12.59
C SER A 2 -6.42 -17.66 11.79
N THR A 3 -6.63 -16.42 11.37
CA THR A 3 -5.55 -15.44 11.26
C THR A 3 -6.09 -14.10 11.79
N LEU A 4 -6.39 -14.07 13.08
CA LEU A 4 -6.24 -12.83 13.85
C LEU A 4 -4.73 -12.57 13.87
N HIS A 5 -4.29 -11.58 13.10
CA HIS A 5 -3.02 -10.86 13.28
C HIS A 5 -1.74 -11.57 12.80
N GLY A 6 -1.28 -11.23 11.58
CA GLY A 6 0.17 -11.21 11.30
C GLY A 6 0.73 -12.03 10.13
N GLU A 7 -0.07 -12.73 9.31
CA GLU A 7 0.47 -13.27 8.06
C GLU A 7 0.49 -12.21 6.96
N TYR A 8 1.62 -11.50 6.87
CA TYR A 8 2.01 -10.75 5.70
C TYR A 8 2.29 -11.74 4.56
N ARG A 9 1.48 -11.68 3.50
CA ARG A 9 1.67 -12.53 2.31
C ARG A 9 2.12 -11.65 1.15
N ARG A 10 3.43 -11.61 0.94
CA ARG A 10 4.13 -10.80 -0.08
C ARG A 10 3.83 -11.29 -1.50
N HIS A 11 3.83 -12.61 -1.74
CA HIS A 11 3.53 -13.21 -3.05
C HIS A 11 2.59 -14.40 -2.97
N SER A 12 2.04 -14.78 -4.13
CA SER A 12 1.21 -15.97 -4.28
C SER A 12 2.00 -17.23 -3.94
N ARG A 13 1.35 -18.10 -3.16
CA ARG A 13 1.91 -19.35 -2.64
C ARG A 13 1.54 -20.53 -3.53
N THR A 14 2.53 -21.29 -4.02
CA THR A 14 2.28 -22.48 -4.85
C THR A 14 1.46 -23.53 -4.10
N ASN A 15 1.58 -23.62 -2.77
CA ASN A 15 1.03 -24.70 -1.93
C ASN A 15 1.46 -26.11 -2.40
N ILE A 16 2.61 -26.20 -3.05
CA ILE A 16 3.14 -27.43 -3.61
C ILE A 16 4.27 -27.95 -2.74
N LYS A 17 4.27 -29.28 -2.55
CA LYS A 17 5.31 -29.98 -1.81
C LYS A 17 6.28 -30.63 -2.79
N THR A 18 7.46 -30.04 -2.92
CA THR A 18 8.56 -30.60 -3.71
C THR A 18 9.73 -30.99 -2.81
N PRO A 19 10.44 -32.10 -3.08
CA PRO A 19 11.66 -32.44 -2.37
C PRO A 19 12.74 -31.38 -2.59
N VAL A 20 13.35 -30.93 -1.50
CA VAL A 20 14.48 -30.00 -1.50
C VAL A 20 15.54 -30.49 -0.54
N SER A 21 16.78 -30.11 -0.77
CA SER A 21 17.86 -30.28 0.18
C SER A 21 18.29 -28.92 0.70
N VAL A 22 18.47 -28.81 2.02
CA VAL A 22 19.01 -27.61 2.66
C VAL A 22 20.43 -27.92 3.09
N SER A 23 21.40 -27.19 2.55
CA SER A 23 22.80 -27.34 2.92
C SER A 23 23.28 -26.19 3.79
N LEU A 24 24.06 -26.56 4.81
CA LEU A 24 24.74 -25.69 5.74
C LEU A 24 26.15 -26.27 5.87
N ASP A 25 27.15 -25.54 5.37
CA ASP A 25 28.57 -25.93 5.42
C ASP A 25 28.79 -27.41 5.04
N ASP A 26 28.41 -27.76 3.80
CA ASP A 26 28.55 -29.07 3.15
C ASP A 26 27.67 -30.24 3.65
N ASN A 27 26.88 -30.06 4.71
CA ASN A 27 25.90 -31.07 5.15
C ASN A 27 24.49 -30.76 4.60
N GLY A 28 24.11 -31.44 3.52
CA GLY A 28 22.78 -31.34 2.92
C GLY A 28 21.75 -32.25 3.60
N LEU A 29 20.69 -31.68 4.17
CA LEU A 29 19.55 -32.44 4.68
C LEU A 29 18.36 -32.42 3.71
N ALA A 30 17.85 -33.60 3.38
CA ALA A 30 16.65 -33.75 2.57
C ALA A 30 15.39 -33.38 3.37
N THR A 31 14.57 -32.49 2.81
CA THR A 31 13.27 -32.11 3.32
C THR A 31 12.29 -31.88 2.16
N LYS A 32 11.13 -31.30 2.44
CA LYS A 32 10.13 -30.93 1.43
C LYS A 32 9.67 -29.51 1.67
N THR A 33 9.41 -28.80 0.59
CA THR A 33 8.64 -27.55 0.68
C THR A 33 7.25 -27.86 1.23
N ARG A 34 6.75 -26.98 2.08
CA ARG A 34 5.32 -26.82 2.36
C ARG A 34 4.71 -25.80 1.42
N ASP A 35 5.51 -24.81 1.04
CA ASP A 35 5.10 -23.73 0.15
C ASP A 35 6.30 -23.10 -0.55
N VAL A 36 6.05 -22.54 -1.72
CA VAL A 36 7.01 -21.78 -2.51
C VAL A 36 6.32 -20.51 -3.00
N SER A 37 7.05 -19.40 -3.01
CA SER A 37 6.59 -18.11 -3.49
C SER A 37 7.76 -17.38 -4.15
N GLU A 38 7.48 -16.32 -4.89
CA GLU A 38 8.48 -15.57 -5.66
C GLU A 38 9.73 -15.17 -4.86
N SER A 39 9.58 -14.76 -3.59
CA SER A 39 10.68 -14.30 -2.74
C SER A 39 10.92 -15.15 -1.50
N GLY A 40 10.33 -16.35 -1.41
CA GLY A 40 10.50 -17.15 -0.20
C GLY A 40 9.97 -18.58 -0.28
N LEU A 41 10.45 -19.38 0.69
CA LEU A 41 10.15 -20.80 0.84
C LEU A 41 9.64 -21.07 2.24
N CYS A 42 8.73 -22.03 2.36
CA CYS A 42 8.42 -22.66 3.64
C CYS A 42 8.77 -24.13 3.50
N ILE A 43 9.60 -24.65 4.39
CA ILE A 43 10.03 -26.05 4.40
C ILE A 43 9.58 -26.73 5.69
N ALA A 44 9.42 -28.05 5.66
CA ALA A 44 9.28 -28.82 6.90
C ALA A 44 10.60 -28.76 7.69
N LYS A 45 10.51 -28.53 9.01
CA LYS A 45 11.69 -28.50 9.88
C LYS A 45 12.34 -29.89 9.90
N PRO A 46 13.61 -30.04 9.47
CA PRO A 46 14.34 -31.30 9.65
C PRO A 46 14.55 -31.54 11.15
N THR A 47 14.29 -32.76 11.61
CA THR A 47 14.44 -33.14 13.04
C THR A 47 15.88 -33.00 13.53
N GLU A 48 16.84 -33.07 12.61
CA GLU A 48 18.28 -33.22 12.87
C GLU A 48 19.06 -31.89 12.81
N LEU A 49 18.44 -30.77 12.41
CA LEU A 49 19.15 -29.49 12.24
C LEU A 49 18.72 -28.43 13.26
N ILE A 50 19.71 -27.88 13.99
CA ILE A 50 19.55 -26.68 14.81
C ILE A 50 19.75 -25.47 13.91
N LEU A 51 18.64 -24.91 13.45
CA LEU A 51 18.64 -23.72 12.59
C LEU A 51 18.36 -22.46 13.40
N LYS A 52 19.18 -21.42 13.19
CA LYS A 52 19.04 -20.13 13.87
C LYS A 52 18.40 -19.09 12.95
N LEU A 53 17.63 -18.18 13.54
CA LEU A 53 17.12 -17.00 12.84
C LEU A 53 18.29 -16.15 12.33
N GLY A 54 18.16 -15.61 11.12
CA GLY A 54 19.18 -14.78 10.46
C GLY A 54 20.28 -15.57 9.74
N GLN A 55 20.30 -16.90 9.86
CA GLN A 55 21.30 -17.74 9.19
C GLN A 55 20.95 -17.93 7.71
N THR A 56 21.95 -17.84 6.83
CA THR A 56 21.81 -18.12 5.40
C THR A 56 22.05 -19.60 5.12
N VAL A 57 21.21 -20.20 4.29
CA VAL A 57 21.29 -21.59 3.85
C VAL A 57 21.12 -21.65 2.34
N ASN A 58 21.70 -22.67 1.70
CA ASN A 58 21.41 -22.94 0.30
C ASN A 58 20.29 -23.99 0.20
N VAL A 59 19.28 -23.69 -0.62
CA VAL A 59 18.17 -24.61 -0.89
C VAL A 59 18.26 -25.10 -2.32
N THR A 60 18.51 -26.39 -2.49
CA THR A 60 18.58 -27.06 -3.79
C THR A 60 17.29 -27.82 -4.08
N PHE A 61 16.73 -27.64 -5.26
CA PHE A 61 15.54 -28.37 -5.70
C PHE A 61 15.94 -29.69 -6.35
N ASN A 62 15.70 -30.81 -5.67
CA ASN A 62 16.26 -32.12 -6.06
C ASN A 62 15.81 -32.60 -7.46
N ARG A 63 14.71 -32.05 -7.99
CA ARG A 63 14.17 -32.36 -9.32
C ARG A 63 14.47 -31.30 -10.37
N MET A 64 15.27 -30.31 -10.02
CA MET A 64 15.77 -29.24 -10.87
C MET A 64 17.27 -29.10 -10.58
N SER A 65 18.08 -29.92 -11.24
CA SER A 65 19.51 -30.11 -10.93
C SER A 65 20.35 -28.82 -10.92
N ASN A 66 19.82 -27.74 -11.51
CA ASN A 66 20.51 -26.45 -11.62
C ASN A 66 19.88 -25.35 -10.75
N LEU A 67 18.84 -25.64 -9.97
CA LEU A 67 18.15 -24.64 -9.15
C LEU A 67 18.58 -24.77 -7.69
N SER A 68 19.59 -23.99 -7.33
CA SER A 68 20.05 -23.78 -5.96
C SER A 68 19.96 -22.30 -5.63
N VAL A 69 19.29 -21.96 -4.54
CA VAL A 69 19.07 -20.56 -4.15
C VAL A 69 19.54 -20.31 -2.72
N PRO A 70 20.31 -19.24 -2.47
CA PRO A 70 20.60 -18.79 -1.12
C PRO A 70 19.33 -18.23 -0.48
N ALA A 71 19.11 -18.56 0.79
CA ALA A 71 17.95 -18.11 1.53
C ALA A 71 18.26 -17.91 3.01
N THR A 72 17.73 -16.83 3.58
CA THR A 72 17.90 -16.47 4.98
C THR A 72 16.73 -16.97 5.81
N ILE A 73 17.04 -17.54 6.97
CA ILE A 73 16.03 -18.06 7.90
C ILE A 73 15.38 -16.90 8.62
N ILE A 74 14.12 -16.64 8.28
CA ILE A 74 13.32 -15.55 8.86
C ILE A 74 12.34 -16.03 9.92
N ARG A 75 12.07 -17.35 9.97
CA ARG A 75 11.17 -17.93 10.97
C ARG A 75 11.52 -19.38 11.24
N VAL A 76 11.57 -19.75 12.51
CA VAL A 76 11.64 -21.16 12.95
C VAL A 76 10.44 -21.44 13.83
N SER A 77 9.72 -22.52 13.56
CA SER A 77 8.67 -23.04 14.45
C SER A 77 8.88 -24.54 14.67
N ASP A 78 8.03 -25.16 15.48
CA ASP A 78 8.17 -26.57 15.86
C ASP A 78 8.15 -27.54 14.66
N HIS A 79 7.50 -27.17 13.56
CA HIS A 79 7.26 -28.07 12.43
C HIS A 79 7.67 -27.50 11.06
N GLN A 80 8.06 -26.23 10.99
CA GLN A 80 8.40 -25.59 9.73
C GLN A 80 9.40 -24.46 9.90
N ILE A 81 10.09 -24.15 8.80
CA ILE A 81 11.03 -23.04 8.70
C ILE A 81 10.58 -22.15 7.55
N GLY A 82 10.51 -20.85 7.81
CA GLY A 82 10.32 -19.83 6.79
C GLY A 82 11.67 -19.29 6.34
N LEU A 83 11.87 -19.27 5.04
CA LEU A 83 13.07 -18.82 4.37
C LEU A 83 12.70 -17.65 3.44
N ALA A 84 13.45 -16.56 3.52
CA ALA A 84 13.42 -15.48 2.53
C ALA A 84 14.56 -15.72 1.54
N LEU A 85 14.28 -15.66 0.24
CA LEU A 85 15.36 -15.73 -0.76
C LEU A 85 16.24 -14.49 -0.65
N ASP A 86 17.54 -14.69 -0.68
CA ASP A 86 18.51 -13.60 -0.54
C ASP A 86 18.92 -13.09 -1.92
N HIS A 87 18.59 -11.84 -2.24
CA HIS A 87 18.91 -11.17 -3.52
C HIS A 87 18.45 -11.89 -4.81
N VAL A 88 17.70 -12.99 -4.71
CA VAL A 88 17.19 -13.79 -5.83
C VAL A 88 15.67 -13.92 -5.71
N ARG A 89 14.97 -13.87 -6.84
CA ARG A 89 13.54 -14.21 -6.93
C ARG A 89 13.32 -15.30 -7.95
N PHE A 90 12.35 -16.16 -7.67
CA PHE A 90 11.86 -17.08 -8.68
C PHE A 90 11.04 -16.31 -9.71
N SER A 91 11.43 -16.41 -10.98
CA SER A 91 10.60 -15.99 -12.09
C SER A 91 9.31 -16.82 -12.16
N GLU A 92 8.34 -16.37 -12.95
CA GLU A 92 7.15 -17.18 -13.23
C GLU A 92 7.52 -18.53 -13.87
N GLN A 93 8.59 -18.56 -14.66
CA GLN A 93 9.12 -19.79 -15.26
C GLN A 93 9.69 -20.73 -14.19
N ASP A 94 10.45 -20.21 -13.22
CA ASP A 94 10.99 -21.00 -12.11
C ASP A 94 9.87 -21.59 -11.26
N LEU A 95 8.88 -20.77 -10.89
CA LEU A 95 7.73 -21.24 -10.13
C LEU A 95 6.94 -22.30 -10.90
N THR A 96 6.77 -22.13 -12.21
CA THR A 96 6.11 -23.11 -13.08
C THR A 96 6.92 -24.40 -13.20
N GLY A 97 8.25 -24.31 -13.29
CA GLY A 97 9.16 -25.45 -13.24
C GLY A 97 9.05 -26.21 -11.92
N ILE A 98 9.10 -25.51 -10.79
CA ILE A 98 8.93 -26.10 -9.45
C ILE A 98 7.57 -26.80 -9.34
N VAL A 99 6.50 -26.15 -9.82
CA VAL A 99 5.15 -26.72 -9.86
C VAL A 99 5.12 -28.00 -10.69
N SER A 100 5.74 -28.00 -11.87
CA SER A 100 5.69 -29.12 -12.84
C SER A 100 6.40 -30.38 -12.33
N THR A 101 7.45 -30.24 -11.51
CA THR A 101 8.14 -31.38 -10.87
C THR A 101 7.28 -32.16 -9.88
N SER A 102 6.13 -31.61 -9.48
CA SER A 102 5.25 -32.21 -8.48
C SER A 102 4.23 -33.17 -9.08
N PRO A 103 3.83 -34.22 -8.33
CA PRO A 103 2.88 -35.21 -8.82
C PRO A 103 1.58 -34.59 -9.34
N TRP A 104 1.04 -35.14 -10.43
CA TRP A 104 -0.16 -34.61 -11.10
C TRP A 104 -1.35 -34.45 -10.14
N HIS A 105 -1.53 -35.36 -9.17
CA HIS A 105 -2.61 -35.29 -8.20
C HIS A 105 -2.45 -34.11 -7.22
N GLN A 106 -1.22 -33.72 -6.86
CA GLN A 106 -0.99 -32.52 -6.05
C GLN A 106 -1.31 -31.26 -6.84
N ARG A 107 -0.84 -31.19 -8.09
CA ARG A 107 -1.15 -30.08 -9.00
C ARG A 107 -2.66 -29.93 -9.20
N ALA A 108 -3.36 -31.03 -9.49
CA ALA A 108 -4.81 -31.06 -9.62
C ALA A 108 -5.51 -30.62 -8.34
N LYS A 109 -5.12 -31.15 -7.17
CA LYS A 109 -5.70 -30.75 -5.88
C LYS A 109 -5.53 -29.25 -5.60
N VAL A 110 -4.36 -28.70 -5.87
CA VAL A 110 -4.09 -27.26 -5.70
C VAL A 110 -4.92 -26.43 -6.68
N ALA A 111 -4.96 -26.83 -7.96
CA ALA A 111 -5.75 -26.16 -8.98
C ALA A 111 -7.24 -26.16 -8.64
N VAL A 112 -7.81 -27.31 -8.27
CA VAL A 112 -9.21 -27.45 -7.84
C VAL A 112 -9.48 -26.59 -6.61
N LYS A 113 -8.62 -26.64 -5.58
CA LYS A 113 -8.77 -25.81 -4.38
C LYS A 113 -8.77 -24.32 -4.74
N ARG A 114 -7.83 -23.87 -5.58
CA ARG A 114 -7.74 -22.47 -6.02
C ARG A 114 -8.97 -22.06 -6.85
N ALA A 115 -9.39 -22.90 -7.79
CA ALA A 115 -10.58 -22.65 -8.61
C ALA A 115 -11.83 -22.56 -7.74
N PHE A 116 -12.00 -23.47 -6.78
CA PHE A 116 -13.08 -23.44 -5.81
C PHE A 116 -13.09 -22.12 -5.04
N TRP A 117 -11.99 -21.74 -4.37
CA TRP A 117 -11.92 -20.47 -3.63
C TRP A 117 -12.18 -19.24 -4.50
N LYS A 118 -11.62 -19.21 -5.72
CA LYS A 118 -11.83 -18.12 -6.67
C LYS A 118 -13.30 -17.99 -7.06
N ASN A 119 -13.95 -19.12 -7.37
CA ASN A 119 -15.35 -19.14 -7.77
C ASN A 119 -16.29 -18.87 -6.60
N THR A 120 -16.00 -19.38 -5.39
CA THR A 120 -16.76 -19.05 -4.18
C THR A 120 -16.69 -17.55 -3.87
N ARG A 121 -15.52 -16.93 -3.98
CA ARG A 121 -15.37 -15.48 -3.80
C ARG A 121 -16.18 -14.70 -4.83
N ARG A 122 -16.09 -15.07 -6.11
CA ARG A 122 -16.85 -14.45 -7.20
C ARG A 122 -18.36 -14.59 -6.98
N LEU A 123 -18.82 -15.77 -6.61
CA LEU A 123 -20.23 -16.01 -6.29
C LEU A 123 -20.68 -15.15 -5.10
N ALA A 124 -19.86 -15.05 -4.04
CA ALA A 124 -20.16 -14.20 -2.90
C ALA A 124 -20.27 -12.73 -3.31
N VAL A 125 -19.37 -12.22 -4.16
CA VAL A 125 -19.43 -10.86 -4.71
C VAL A 125 -20.74 -10.65 -5.48
N LEU A 126 -21.10 -11.58 -6.37
CA LEU A 126 -22.33 -11.50 -7.16
C LEU A 126 -23.57 -11.49 -6.26
N ILE A 127 -23.69 -12.44 -5.33
CA ILE A 127 -24.83 -12.55 -4.42
C ILE A 127 -24.95 -11.30 -3.54
N THR A 128 -23.82 -10.81 -3.02
CA THR A 128 -23.76 -9.61 -2.17
C THR A 128 -24.26 -8.39 -2.92
N ASN A 129 -23.86 -8.25 -4.19
CA ASN A 129 -24.16 -7.07 -4.98
C ASN A 129 -25.49 -7.14 -5.73
N THR A 130 -26.16 -8.30 -5.78
CA THR A 130 -27.46 -8.45 -6.45
C THR A 130 -28.58 -8.74 -5.45
N ILE A 131 -28.52 -9.87 -4.75
CA ILE A 131 -29.61 -10.37 -3.90
C ILE A 131 -29.53 -9.78 -2.49
N LEU A 132 -28.34 -9.80 -1.87
CA LEU A 132 -28.17 -9.42 -0.47
C LEU A 132 -27.88 -7.93 -0.27
N ARG A 133 -27.84 -7.13 -1.34
CA ARG A 133 -27.40 -5.74 -1.29
C ARG A 133 -28.24 -4.88 -0.35
N LYS A 134 -29.56 -4.82 -0.58
CA LYS A 134 -30.50 -4.04 0.25
C LYS A 134 -30.51 -4.48 1.72
N PRO A 135 -30.65 -5.79 2.06
CA PRO A 135 -30.61 -6.20 3.46
C PRO A 135 -29.24 -5.94 4.10
N LEU A 136 -28.15 -6.08 3.36
CA LEU A 136 -26.80 -5.75 3.85
C LEU A 136 -26.69 -4.27 4.21
N LEU A 137 -27.09 -3.36 3.31
CA LEU A 137 -27.05 -1.92 3.56
C LEU A 137 -27.94 -1.52 4.75
N LYS A 138 -29.14 -2.10 4.85
CA LYS A 138 -30.06 -1.85 5.98
C LYS A 138 -29.49 -2.33 7.32
N MET A 139 -28.76 -3.45 7.31
CA MET A 139 -28.10 -4.00 8.50
C MET A 139 -26.87 -3.19 8.90
N LEU A 140 -26.05 -2.78 7.93
CA LEU A 140 -24.79 -2.08 8.20
C LEU A 140 -24.98 -0.62 8.56
N LYS A 141 -25.96 0.06 7.96
CA LYS A 141 -26.19 1.51 8.09
C LYS A 141 -24.88 2.30 7.99
N PRO A 142 -24.21 2.28 6.83
CA PRO A 142 -22.90 2.89 6.69
C PRO A 142 -22.99 4.40 6.99
N SER A 143 -22.05 4.92 7.78
CA SER A 143 -21.89 6.36 8.06
C SER A 143 -21.03 7.07 7.02
N PHE A 144 -20.15 6.34 6.33
CA PHE A 144 -19.34 6.87 5.24
C PHE A 144 -19.16 5.87 4.08
N ILE A 145 -18.86 6.40 2.90
CA ILE A 145 -18.46 5.63 1.72
C ILE A 145 -16.97 5.85 1.44
N PHE A 146 -16.27 4.77 1.11
CA PHE A 146 -14.93 4.81 0.52
C PHE A 146 -15.03 4.48 -0.97
N ALA A 147 -15.01 5.51 -1.81
CA ALA A 147 -15.20 5.41 -3.25
C ALA A 147 -13.88 5.06 -3.94
N VAL A 148 -13.87 3.93 -4.65
CA VAL A 148 -12.67 3.38 -5.30
C VAL A 148 -12.88 3.07 -6.77
N TYR A 149 -11.78 2.84 -7.48
CA TYR A 149 -11.74 2.34 -8.86
C TYR A 149 -10.61 1.32 -8.97
N GLY A 150 -10.61 0.53 -10.04
CA GLY A 150 -9.57 -0.46 -10.29
C GLY A 150 -9.20 -0.57 -11.77
N ASN A 151 -8.08 -1.23 -12.04
CA ASN A 151 -7.75 -1.68 -13.39
C ASN A 151 -8.35 -3.08 -13.65
N GLU A 152 -8.15 -3.61 -14.86
CA GLU A 152 -8.66 -4.90 -15.30
C GLU A 152 -8.16 -6.06 -14.43
N LYS A 153 -6.92 -5.98 -13.95
CA LYS A 153 -6.30 -7.00 -13.08
C LYS A 153 -6.97 -7.02 -11.70
N ASP A 154 -7.20 -5.84 -11.12
CA ASP A 154 -7.89 -5.69 -9.83
C ASP A 154 -9.33 -6.17 -9.94
N VAL A 155 -10.05 -5.71 -10.95
CA VAL A 155 -11.44 -6.07 -11.20
C VAL A 155 -11.62 -7.57 -11.48
N GLY A 156 -10.73 -8.17 -12.27
CA GLY A 156 -10.75 -9.60 -12.60
C GLY A 156 -10.60 -10.52 -11.37
N THR A 157 -10.14 -9.98 -10.24
CA THR A 157 -10.10 -10.66 -8.94
C THR A 157 -11.51 -10.86 -8.38
N TYR A 158 -12.43 -9.93 -8.59
CA TYR A 158 -13.76 -9.90 -7.97
C TYR A 158 -14.86 -10.51 -8.82
N TYR A 159 -14.85 -10.31 -10.14
CA TYR A 159 -15.88 -10.82 -11.03
C TYR A 159 -15.35 -11.17 -12.42
N THR A 160 -16.19 -11.81 -13.24
CA THR A 160 -15.92 -12.09 -14.67
C THR A 160 -16.67 -11.11 -15.57
N PRO A 161 -16.28 -10.97 -16.84
CA PRO A 161 -17.03 -10.14 -17.80
C PRO A 161 -18.51 -10.51 -17.91
N LEU A 162 -18.87 -11.79 -17.74
CA LEU A 162 -20.26 -12.22 -17.72
C LEU A 162 -21.01 -11.72 -16.48
N MET A 163 -20.39 -11.84 -15.29
CA MET A 163 -20.96 -11.33 -14.05
C MET A 163 -21.10 -9.81 -14.05
N ALA A 164 -20.20 -9.09 -14.72
CA ALA A 164 -20.23 -7.63 -14.84
C ALA A 164 -21.55 -7.12 -15.46
N LYS A 165 -22.22 -7.94 -16.29
CA LYS A 165 -23.54 -7.63 -16.86
C LYS A 165 -24.68 -7.67 -15.83
N LEU A 166 -24.50 -8.39 -14.73
CA LEU A 166 -25.51 -8.62 -13.69
C LEU A 166 -25.29 -7.77 -12.44
N ILE A 167 -24.04 -7.40 -12.13
CA ILE A 167 -23.70 -6.57 -10.97
C ILE A 167 -24.21 -5.13 -11.23
N PRO A 168 -24.68 -4.38 -10.22
CA PRO A 168 -25.03 -2.96 -10.37
C PRO A 168 -23.81 -2.07 -10.73
N PRO A 169 -24.01 -0.85 -11.24
CA PRO A 169 -22.92 0.06 -11.60
C PRO A 169 -21.89 0.31 -10.49
N LEU A 170 -22.37 0.33 -9.24
CA LEU A 170 -21.55 0.45 -8.04
C LEU A 170 -21.44 -0.89 -7.32
N MET A 171 -20.23 -1.40 -7.14
CA MET A 171 -19.98 -2.64 -6.44
C MET A 171 -19.56 -2.39 -4.99
N ILE A 172 -20.30 -2.92 -4.01
CA ILE A 172 -19.82 -3.04 -2.63
C ILE A 172 -18.69 -4.08 -2.61
N GLY A 173 -17.48 -3.61 -2.37
CA GLY A 173 -16.27 -4.43 -2.34
C GLY A 173 -15.85 -4.84 -0.94
N SER A 174 -16.15 -4.03 0.08
CA SER A 174 -15.70 -4.28 1.47
C SER A 174 -16.55 -3.55 2.49
N ILE A 175 -16.55 -4.06 3.71
CA ILE A 175 -17.05 -3.39 4.91
C ILE A 175 -15.84 -2.86 5.67
N ILE A 176 -15.93 -1.62 6.10
CA ILE A 176 -14.89 -0.93 6.87
C ILE A 176 -15.44 -0.68 8.26
N ARG A 177 -14.66 -0.98 9.30
CA ARG A 177 -14.98 -0.64 10.68
C ARG A 177 -13.81 0.08 11.31
N ASN A 178 -14.11 1.13 12.06
CA ASN A 178 -13.15 1.81 12.92
C ASN A 178 -13.90 2.37 14.13
N ARG A 179 -13.54 1.94 15.33
CA ARG A 179 -14.25 2.31 16.57
C ARG A 179 -15.76 2.03 16.41
N ASN A 180 -16.61 3.04 16.63
CA ASN A 180 -18.07 2.95 16.49
C ASN A 180 -18.57 3.23 15.06
N GLN A 181 -17.67 3.54 14.12
CA GLN A 181 -18.02 3.89 12.75
C GLN A 181 -18.01 2.64 11.86
N THR A 182 -19.02 2.53 11.00
CA THR A 182 -19.10 1.49 9.96
C THR A 182 -19.24 2.17 8.61
N GLY A 183 -18.37 1.84 7.67
CA GLY A 183 -18.47 2.29 6.29
C GLY A 183 -18.37 1.15 5.31
N ILE A 184 -18.49 1.47 4.03
CA ILE A 184 -18.35 0.49 2.95
C ILE A 184 -17.44 1.02 1.86
N MET A 185 -16.65 0.12 1.28
CA MET A 185 -15.89 0.39 0.07
C MET A 185 -16.79 0.12 -1.13
N VAL A 186 -16.95 1.13 -1.98
CA VAL A 186 -17.77 1.07 -3.19
C VAL A 186 -16.88 1.31 -4.40
N ALA A 187 -16.85 0.37 -5.33
CA ALA A 187 -16.05 0.43 -6.53
C ALA A 187 -16.91 0.76 -7.75
N SER A 188 -16.42 1.65 -8.61
CA SER A 188 -17.00 1.88 -9.94
C SER A 188 -16.82 0.66 -10.84
N LYS A 189 -17.75 0.45 -11.78
CA LYS A 189 -17.52 -0.44 -12.93
C LYS A 189 -16.56 0.13 -13.96
N PHE A 190 -16.39 1.45 -14.00
CA PHE A 190 -15.44 2.09 -14.92
C PHE A 190 -14.02 1.81 -14.44
N TYR A 191 -13.14 1.47 -15.39
CA TYR A 191 -11.74 1.27 -15.11
C TYR A 191 -11.01 2.60 -14.92
N GLU A 192 -9.85 2.55 -14.26
CA GLU A 192 -8.99 3.74 -14.05
C GLU A 192 -8.78 4.54 -15.34
N HIS A 193 -8.40 3.85 -16.43
CA HIS A 193 -8.07 4.51 -17.69
C HIS A 193 -9.28 5.22 -18.30
N GLU A 194 -10.49 4.68 -18.09
CA GLU A 194 -11.73 5.28 -18.57
C GLU A 194 -12.05 6.56 -17.79
N LEU A 195 -11.97 6.51 -16.45
CA LEU A 195 -12.21 7.68 -15.59
C LEU A 195 -11.16 8.78 -15.82
N ALA A 196 -9.93 8.41 -16.15
CA ALA A 196 -8.87 9.37 -16.45
C ALA A 196 -9.09 10.12 -17.79
N GLN A 197 -9.77 9.49 -18.75
CA GLN A 197 -9.95 9.99 -20.11
C GLN A 197 -11.32 10.64 -20.35
N ASP A 198 -12.36 10.16 -19.67
CA ASP A 198 -13.75 10.48 -19.96
C ASP A 198 -14.44 11.16 -18.75
N SER A 199 -14.61 12.47 -18.85
CA SER A 199 -15.24 13.28 -17.81
C SER A 199 -16.72 12.93 -17.56
N ASP A 200 -17.42 12.39 -18.57
CA ASP A 200 -18.83 12.01 -18.42
C ASP A 200 -18.97 10.75 -17.57
N LYS A 201 -18.01 9.83 -17.66
CA LYS A 201 -17.94 8.67 -16.75
C LYS A 201 -17.66 9.08 -15.32
N VAL A 202 -16.85 10.11 -15.10
CA VAL A 202 -16.62 10.67 -13.76
C VAL A 202 -17.91 11.27 -13.19
N ARG A 203 -18.62 12.10 -13.97
CA ARG A 203 -19.93 12.66 -13.61
C ARG A 203 -20.93 11.55 -13.27
N THR A 204 -21.06 10.57 -14.16
CA THR A 204 -21.93 9.40 -13.97
C THR A 204 -21.58 8.63 -12.69
N TYR A 205 -20.30 8.47 -12.37
CA TYR A 205 -19.89 7.75 -11.16
C TYR A 205 -20.29 8.50 -9.88
N LEU A 206 -20.09 9.81 -9.84
CA LEU A 206 -20.52 10.64 -8.71
C LEU A 206 -22.05 10.68 -8.58
N GLU A 207 -22.77 10.83 -9.69
CA GLU A 207 -24.23 10.79 -9.70
C GLU A 207 -24.75 9.46 -9.14
N GLN A 208 -24.18 8.32 -9.58
CA GLN A 208 -24.55 7.00 -9.05
C GLN A 208 -24.29 6.88 -7.55
N LEU A 209 -23.19 7.44 -7.04
CA LEU A 209 -22.89 7.43 -5.60
C LEU A 209 -23.96 8.20 -4.82
N GLN A 210 -24.36 9.37 -5.32
CA GLN A 210 -25.36 10.21 -4.68
C GLN A 210 -26.78 9.62 -4.77
N GLU A 211 -27.15 9.04 -5.92
CA GLU A 211 -28.44 8.38 -6.10
C GLU A 211 -28.57 7.14 -5.20
N GLU A 212 -27.50 6.38 -5.03
CA GLU A 212 -27.54 5.15 -4.24
C GLU A 212 -27.38 5.39 -2.73
N PHE A 213 -26.64 6.42 -2.34
CA PHE A 213 -26.36 6.77 -0.95
C PHE A 213 -26.74 8.23 -0.64
N PRO A 214 -28.02 8.62 -0.79
CA PRO A 214 -28.45 10.02 -0.67
C PRO A 214 -28.26 10.61 0.73
N ASP A 215 -28.31 9.77 1.77
CA ASP A 215 -28.22 10.18 3.17
C ASP A 215 -26.80 10.10 3.74
N ILE A 216 -25.78 9.83 2.91
CA ILE A 216 -24.40 9.70 3.40
C ILE A 216 -23.79 11.09 3.63
N GLU A 217 -23.21 11.29 4.81
CA GLU A 217 -22.57 12.56 5.17
C GLU A 217 -21.15 12.69 4.60
N THR A 218 -20.49 11.57 4.29
CA THR A 218 -19.10 11.59 3.82
C THR A 218 -18.78 10.50 2.80
N VAL A 219 -18.16 10.89 1.69
CA VAL A 219 -17.66 10.04 0.62
C VAL A 219 -16.18 10.35 0.36
N ALA A 220 -15.30 9.46 0.83
CA ALA A 220 -13.87 9.56 0.57
C ALA A 220 -13.53 9.13 -0.87
N LEU A 221 -12.98 10.06 -1.65
CA LEU A 221 -12.48 9.80 -2.99
C LEU A 221 -11.03 9.30 -2.93
N VAL A 222 -10.77 8.07 -3.36
CA VAL A 222 -9.43 7.47 -3.29
C VAL A 222 -8.50 7.91 -4.44
N GLY A 223 -7.21 7.97 -4.15
CA GLY A 223 -6.15 7.97 -5.16
C GLY A 223 -6.27 9.15 -6.12
N ARG A 224 -6.45 8.86 -7.41
CA ARG A 224 -6.55 9.90 -8.46
C ARG A 224 -7.98 10.39 -8.70
N LEU A 225 -9.00 9.84 -8.03
CA LEU A 225 -10.39 10.30 -8.19
C LEU A 225 -10.54 11.81 -7.99
N PRO A 226 -9.97 12.45 -6.94
CA PRO A 226 -10.05 13.90 -6.81
C PRO A 226 -9.58 14.65 -8.05
N ASN A 227 -8.47 14.20 -8.64
CA ASN A 227 -7.92 14.81 -9.86
C ASN A 227 -8.84 14.56 -11.07
N PHE A 228 -9.49 13.40 -11.16
CA PHE A 228 -10.46 13.12 -12.23
C PHE A 228 -11.71 14.00 -12.10
N VAL A 229 -12.21 14.20 -10.88
CA VAL A 229 -13.35 15.09 -10.58
C VAL A 229 -13.03 16.53 -10.97
N MET A 230 -11.88 17.05 -10.55
CA MET A 230 -11.45 18.40 -10.91
C MET A 230 -11.23 18.56 -12.42
N LYS A 231 -10.62 17.55 -13.09
CA LYS A 231 -10.45 17.54 -14.55
C LYS A 231 -11.79 17.54 -15.29
N ALA A 232 -12.82 16.91 -14.71
CA ALA A 232 -14.18 16.95 -15.23
C ALA A 232 -14.87 18.31 -15.04
N GLY A 233 -14.22 19.30 -14.42
CA GLY A 233 -14.76 20.63 -14.14
C GLY A 233 -15.76 20.64 -12.98
N LEU A 234 -15.64 19.67 -12.06
CA LEU A 234 -16.49 19.56 -10.87
C LEU A 234 -15.71 20.02 -9.63
N GLU A 235 -16.40 20.72 -8.75
CA GLU A 235 -15.90 21.07 -7.43
C GLU A 235 -16.11 19.89 -6.46
N ILE A 236 -15.08 19.57 -5.67
CA ILE A 236 -15.20 18.58 -4.59
C ILE A 236 -15.78 19.30 -3.38
N LYS A 237 -17.05 19.04 -3.11
CA LYS A 237 -17.79 19.58 -1.97
C LYS A 237 -18.53 18.46 -1.26
N SER A 238 -18.98 18.74 -0.03
CA SER A 238 -19.79 17.81 0.76
C SER A 238 -20.92 17.19 -0.07
N PRO A 239 -21.12 15.85 0.01
CA PRO A 239 -20.50 14.92 0.95
C PRO A 239 -19.11 14.40 0.52
N TYR A 240 -18.57 14.82 -0.63
CA TYR A 240 -17.29 14.33 -1.13
C TYR A 240 -16.10 14.99 -0.45
N VAL A 241 -15.10 14.18 -0.12
CA VAL A 241 -13.82 14.63 0.45
C VAL A 241 -12.67 14.12 -0.41
N ASP A 242 -11.65 14.97 -0.59
CA ASP A 242 -10.55 14.72 -1.53
C ASP A 242 -9.36 13.97 -0.89
N GLY A 243 -9.39 13.81 0.43
CA GLY A 243 -8.39 13.08 1.18
C GLY A 243 -7.10 13.85 1.46
N SER A 244 -7.03 15.13 1.12
CA SER A 244 -5.85 15.97 1.31
C SER A 244 -5.44 16.11 2.76
N MET A 245 -6.37 16.35 3.69
CA MET A 245 -6.07 16.52 5.11
C MET A 245 -5.55 15.23 5.73
N GLY A 246 -6.16 14.10 5.39
CA GLY A 246 -5.71 12.80 5.87
C GLY A 246 -4.30 12.45 5.37
N THR A 247 -3.99 12.73 4.10
CA THR A 247 -2.63 12.54 3.55
C THR A 247 -1.62 13.52 4.16
N ARG A 248 -1.97 14.81 4.30
CA ARG A 248 -1.12 15.82 4.97
C ARG A 248 -0.80 15.42 6.40
N TYR A 249 -1.79 14.98 7.17
CA TYR A 249 -1.62 14.50 8.54
C TYR A 249 -0.67 13.30 8.60
N MET A 250 -0.88 12.32 7.73
CA MET A 250 -0.04 11.13 7.64
C MET A 250 1.44 11.48 7.42
N ILE A 251 1.70 12.36 6.45
CA ILE A 251 3.06 12.79 6.10
C ILE A 251 3.66 13.66 7.21
N TRP A 252 2.89 14.58 7.79
CA TRP A 252 3.34 15.41 8.91
C TRP A 252 3.71 14.56 10.13
N ASP A 253 2.87 13.60 10.50
CA ASP A 253 3.13 12.74 11.67
C ASP A 253 4.34 11.82 11.43
N VAL A 254 4.52 11.31 10.22
CA VAL A 254 5.73 10.57 9.83
C VAL A 254 6.96 11.49 9.80
N GLY A 255 6.84 12.71 9.28
CA GLY A 255 7.91 13.70 9.29
C GLY A 255 8.39 13.98 10.72
N ARG A 256 7.47 14.10 11.67
CA ARG A 256 7.79 14.21 13.11
C ARG A 256 8.53 12.96 13.63
N GLN A 257 8.10 11.77 13.26
CA GLN A 257 8.75 10.52 13.67
C GLN A 257 10.16 10.35 13.07
N MET A 258 10.37 10.78 11.82
CA MET A 258 11.67 10.75 11.16
C MET A 258 12.71 11.56 11.94
N GLN A 259 12.35 12.75 12.41
CA GLN A 259 13.21 13.59 13.25
C GLN A 259 13.50 12.95 14.62
N GLN A 260 12.65 12.04 15.11
CA GLN A 260 12.88 11.36 16.40
C GLN A 260 13.81 10.15 16.30
N LEU A 261 14.14 9.70 15.09
CA LEU A 261 15.08 8.60 14.89
C LEU A 261 16.49 9.01 15.31
N GLU A 262 17.20 8.13 16.02
CA GLU A 262 18.51 8.42 16.60
C GLU A 262 19.54 8.92 15.56
N ARG A 263 19.50 8.38 14.34
CA ARG A 263 20.36 8.78 13.21
C ARG A 263 20.09 10.21 12.71
N TYR A 264 18.88 10.73 12.88
CA TYR A 264 18.41 11.96 12.25
C TYR A 264 17.93 13.04 13.25
N ARG A 265 18.11 12.82 14.55
CA ARG A 265 17.67 13.72 15.64
C ARG A 265 18.16 15.17 15.58
N ASN A 266 19.22 15.42 14.81
CA ASN A 266 19.81 16.75 14.64
C ASN A 266 19.55 17.34 13.26
N GLU A 267 18.81 16.64 12.40
CA GLU A 267 18.45 17.15 11.08
C GLU A 267 17.28 18.15 11.24
N ASP A 268 17.52 19.41 10.89
CA ASP A 268 16.54 20.50 10.90
C ASP A 268 16.03 20.87 9.50
N ILE A 269 16.46 20.11 8.50
CA ILE A 269 16.10 20.22 7.09
C ILE A 269 15.42 18.93 6.62
N ILE A 270 14.31 19.09 5.90
CA ILE A 270 13.65 18.00 5.17
C ILE A 270 13.37 18.46 3.73
N ALA A 271 13.43 17.55 2.76
CA ALA A 271 13.06 17.82 1.38
C ALA A 271 11.76 17.11 1.00
N VAL A 272 10.90 17.80 0.25
CA VAL A 272 9.66 17.26 -0.32
C VAL A 272 9.85 17.17 -1.83
N LEU A 273 9.93 15.95 -2.35
CA LEU A 273 10.09 15.67 -3.77
C LEU A 273 8.72 15.69 -4.44
N GLY A 274 8.49 16.64 -5.35
CA GLY A 274 7.14 16.97 -5.84
C GLY A 274 6.50 18.14 -5.08
N GLY A 275 7.32 19.05 -4.55
CA GLY A 275 6.89 20.18 -3.70
C GLY A 275 5.94 21.18 -4.37
N ALA A 276 5.89 21.25 -5.71
CA ALA A 276 4.90 22.07 -6.41
C ALA A 276 3.57 21.34 -6.67
N GLY A 277 3.45 20.07 -6.22
CA GLY A 277 2.23 19.27 -6.34
C GLY A 277 1.12 19.80 -5.43
N ARG A 278 -0.12 19.41 -5.73
CA ARG A 278 -1.30 19.79 -4.94
C ARG A 278 -1.18 19.42 -3.47
N ILE A 279 -0.67 18.23 -3.16
CA ILE A 279 -0.41 17.80 -1.78
C ILE A 279 0.96 18.32 -1.31
N GLY A 280 1.97 18.25 -2.19
CA GLY A 280 3.34 18.60 -1.86
C GLY A 280 3.51 20.04 -1.34
N ASN A 281 2.81 21.02 -1.93
CA ASN A 281 2.93 22.41 -1.50
C ASN A 281 2.39 22.62 -0.08
N MET A 282 1.23 22.05 0.25
CA MET A 282 0.62 22.12 1.57
C MET A 282 1.45 21.36 2.60
N VAL A 283 1.96 20.18 2.24
CA VAL A 283 2.88 19.40 3.08
C VAL A 283 4.15 20.20 3.40
N CYS A 284 4.67 21.00 2.46
CA CYS A 284 5.83 21.84 2.74
C CYS A 284 5.55 22.84 3.86
N GLU A 285 4.36 23.47 3.85
CA GLU A 285 3.91 24.37 4.92
C GLU A 285 3.63 23.63 6.23
N ASP A 286 3.09 22.41 6.18
CA ASP A 286 2.83 21.61 7.37
C ASP A 286 4.14 21.20 8.06
N LEU A 287 5.15 20.82 7.29
CA LEU A 287 6.44 20.34 7.79
C LEU A 287 7.29 21.46 8.40
N THR A 288 7.02 22.75 8.14
CA THR A 288 7.73 23.84 8.87
C THR A 288 7.39 23.87 10.36
N ARG A 289 6.35 23.15 10.80
CA ARG A 289 6.05 22.90 12.24
C ARG A 289 7.06 22.00 12.92
N VAL A 290 7.81 21.21 12.14
CA VAL A 290 8.74 20.18 12.62
C VAL A 290 10.19 20.53 12.26
N TYR A 291 10.39 21.08 11.07
CA TYR A 291 11.70 21.39 10.50
C TYR A 291 11.87 22.89 10.33
N ARG A 292 13.08 23.39 10.63
CA ARG A 292 13.40 24.80 10.46
C ARG A 292 13.37 25.19 8.98
N THR A 293 13.85 24.30 8.11
CA THR A 293 13.87 24.51 6.66
C THR A 293 13.24 23.33 5.95
N VAL A 294 12.32 23.61 5.03
CA VAL A 294 11.74 22.61 4.12
C VAL A 294 12.18 22.93 2.69
N ILE A 295 12.79 21.99 1.99
CA ILE A 295 13.13 22.13 0.58
C ILE A 295 11.96 21.59 -0.25
N ALA A 296 11.21 22.48 -0.89
CA ALA A 296 10.18 22.12 -1.85
C ALA A 296 10.84 21.90 -3.22
N PHE A 297 11.19 20.65 -3.53
CA PHE A 297 11.85 20.30 -4.78
C PHE A 297 10.83 19.94 -5.85
N ASP A 298 10.86 20.63 -6.99
CA ASP A 298 10.06 20.28 -8.17
C ASP A 298 10.65 20.91 -9.44
N PRO A 299 10.75 20.18 -10.57
CA PRO A 299 11.25 20.72 -11.83
C PRO A 299 10.47 21.93 -12.37
N ARG A 300 9.23 22.16 -11.91
CA ARG A 300 8.44 23.34 -12.27
C ARG A 300 8.96 24.65 -11.68
N TYR A 301 9.84 24.60 -10.68
CA TYR A 301 10.46 25.80 -10.12
C TYR A 301 11.67 26.22 -10.97
N GLU A 302 11.48 27.23 -11.82
CA GLU A 302 12.53 27.76 -12.70
C GLU A 302 13.61 28.56 -11.95
N LYS A 303 13.28 29.08 -10.77
CA LYS A 303 14.18 29.87 -9.92
C LYS A 303 14.05 29.44 -8.47
N GLU A 304 15.15 29.55 -7.74
CA GLU A 304 15.13 29.36 -6.30
C GLU A 304 14.39 30.53 -5.62
N GLU A 305 13.44 30.20 -4.74
CA GLU A 305 12.67 31.16 -3.97
C GLU A 305 12.66 30.75 -2.50
N GLU A 306 12.91 31.71 -1.61
CA GLU A 306 12.72 31.52 -0.18
C GLU A 306 11.36 32.08 0.24
N VAL A 307 10.52 31.22 0.82
CA VAL A 307 9.21 31.59 1.37
C VAL A 307 9.27 31.43 2.88
N TYR A 308 9.04 32.52 3.60
CA TYR A 308 9.02 32.52 5.06
C TYR A 308 7.61 32.25 5.56
N THR A 309 7.47 31.21 6.39
CA THR A 309 6.24 30.93 7.15
C THR A 309 6.41 31.49 8.57
N PRO A 310 5.33 31.64 9.37
CA PRO A 310 5.45 32.12 10.75
C PRO A 310 6.37 31.28 11.67
N ILE A 311 6.66 30.04 11.27
CA ILE A 311 7.31 29.02 12.10
C ILE A 311 8.57 28.40 11.46
N GLY A 312 8.91 28.76 10.22
CA GLY A 312 10.04 28.19 9.50
C GLY A 312 10.18 28.73 8.07
N LYS A 313 11.09 28.15 7.29
CA LYS A 313 11.37 28.58 5.91
C LYS A 313 11.14 27.45 4.91
N ILE A 314 10.57 27.77 3.75
CA ILE A 314 10.48 26.88 2.60
C ILE A 314 11.43 27.40 1.52
N ILE A 315 12.28 26.53 0.97
CA ILE A 315 13.11 26.83 -0.21
C ILE A 315 12.50 26.08 -1.39
N ARG A 316 11.90 26.80 -2.34
CA ARG A 316 11.40 26.23 -3.60
C ARG A 316 12.53 26.20 -4.60
N SER A 317 12.83 25.04 -5.18
CA SER A 317 13.91 24.93 -6.16
C SER A 317 13.70 23.75 -7.10
N GLY A 318 14.03 23.93 -8.38
CA GLY A 318 14.15 22.86 -9.36
C GLY A 318 15.58 22.33 -9.52
N ASN A 319 16.56 22.91 -8.80
CA ASN A 319 17.97 22.54 -8.89
C ASN A 319 18.24 21.25 -8.08
N PRO A 320 18.64 20.14 -8.73
CA PRO A 320 18.90 18.87 -8.03
C PRO A 320 20.01 18.96 -6.97
N GLU A 321 20.98 19.86 -7.13
CA GLU A 321 22.07 20.06 -6.15
C GLU A 321 21.54 20.47 -4.76
N MET A 322 20.35 21.05 -4.69
CA MET A 322 19.71 21.39 -3.40
C MET A 322 19.40 20.16 -2.55
N LEU A 323 19.24 18.99 -3.18
CA LEU A 323 18.94 17.75 -2.47
C LEU A 323 20.11 17.29 -1.58
N GLN A 324 21.35 17.70 -1.89
CA GLN A 324 22.53 17.39 -1.06
C GLN A 324 22.47 18.00 0.34
N ARG A 325 21.60 18.99 0.56
CA ARG A 325 21.46 19.70 1.84
C ARG A 325 20.56 19.00 2.85
N SER A 326 19.92 17.90 2.48
CA SER A 326 19.00 17.16 3.35
C SER A 326 19.39 15.68 3.40
N LYS A 327 19.11 15.03 4.54
CA LYS A 327 19.11 13.55 4.65
C LYS A 327 17.73 12.96 4.77
N LEU A 328 16.71 13.79 4.97
CA LEU A 328 15.32 13.37 5.15
C LEU A 328 14.51 13.83 3.95
N PHE A 329 13.73 12.91 3.38
CA PHE A 329 12.97 13.15 2.17
C PHE A 329 11.55 12.59 2.28
N ILE A 330 10.56 13.33 1.79
CA ILE A 330 9.22 12.83 1.50
C ILE A 330 9.08 12.67 -0.02
N GLY A 331 8.73 11.47 -0.48
CA GLY A 331 8.49 11.18 -1.89
C GLY A 331 7.03 11.42 -2.28
N LEU A 332 6.76 12.47 -3.07
CA LEU A 332 5.45 12.83 -3.63
C LEU A 332 5.53 13.12 -5.13
N THR A 333 6.49 12.51 -5.82
CA THR A 333 6.60 12.60 -7.28
C THR A 333 5.41 11.91 -7.98
N HIS A 334 5.23 12.24 -9.26
CA HIS A 334 4.14 11.71 -10.09
C HIS A 334 4.18 10.17 -10.28
N HIS A 335 5.34 9.54 -10.10
CA HIS A 335 5.51 8.10 -9.85
C HIS A 335 6.80 7.88 -9.05
N GLY A 336 6.91 6.75 -8.35
CA GLY A 336 8.06 6.45 -7.50
C GLY A 336 9.38 6.27 -8.25
N ASP A 337 9.36 5.66 -9.45
CA ASP A 337 10.60 5.46 -10.21
C ASP A 337 11.24 6.76 -10.76
N ALA A 338 10.58 7.92 -10.61
CA ALA A 338 11.20 9.22 -10.86
C ALA A 338 12.37 9.47 -9.91
N MET A 339 12.48 8.72 -8.82
CA MET A 339 13.65 8.73 -7.93
C MET A 339 14.95 8.36 -8.65
N ARG A 340 14.91 7.64 -9.79
CA ARG A 340 16.15 7.30 -10.52
C ARG A 340 16.93 8.51 -10.99
N ASP A 341 16.23 9.56 -11.39
CA ASP A 341 16.86 10.79 -11.84
C ASP A 341 17.40 11.63 -10.67
N LEU A 342 16.85 11.42 -9.47
CA LEU A 342 17.18 12.21 -8.28
C LEU A 342 18.21 11.54 -7.37
N MET A 343 18.30 10.20 -7.37
CA MET A 343 19.19 9.45 -6.48
C MET A 343 20.67 9.88 -6.56
N PRO A 344 21.24 10.33 -7.71
CA PRO A 344 22.63 10.81 -7.75
C PRO A 344 22.89 12.06 -6.91
N HIS A 345 21.84 12.83 -6.61
CA HIS A 345 21.92 14.09 -5.85
C HIS A 345 21.50 13.93 -4.38
N ILE A 346 21.09 12.71 -3.97
CA ILE A 346 20.70 12.40 -2.61
C ILE A 346 21.92 11.86 -1.85
N PRO A 347 22.29 12.43 -0.69
CA PRO A 347 23.50 12.02 0.00
C PRO A 347 23.36 10.62 0.61
N ALA A 348 24.47 9.90 0.70
CA ALA A 348 24.53 8.61 1.39
C ALA A 348 24.05 8.74 2.85
N GLY A 349 23.30 7.73 3.30
CA GLY A 349 22.70 7.68 4.62
C GLY A 349 21.35 8.37 4.76
N SER A 350 20.79 8.82 3.64
CA SER A 350 19.47 9.45 3.60
C SER A 350 18.32 8.45 3.82
N MET A 351 17.16 8.99 4.18
CA MET A 351 15.89 8.25 4.26
C MET A 351 14.82 8.95 3.43
N ILE A 352 14.14 8.17 2.60
CA ILE A 352 12.94 8.58 1.87
C ILE A 352 11.72 7.89 2.45
N ALA A 353 10.75 8.70 2.85
CA ALA A 353 9.41 8.26 3.19
C ALA A 353 8.52 8.39 1.94
N ASP A 354 8.19 7.26 1.33
CA ASP A 354 7.49 7.14 0.05
C ASP A 354 5.96 7.11 0.22
N ASP A 355 5.28 8.07 -0.41
CA ASP A 355 3.82 8.12 -0.60
C ASP A 355 3.47 8.32 -2.10
N THR A 356 4.37 7.92 -3.00
CA THR A 356 4.14 8.01 -4.44
C THR A 356 3.14 6.94 -4.92
N HIS A 357 2.37 7.27 -5.95
CA HIS A 357 1.42 6.34 -6.57
C HIS A 357 1.52 6.39 -8.11
N PRO A 358 2.11 5.36 -8.76
CA PRO A 358 2.63 4.12 -8.17
C PRO A 358 3.88 4.34 -7.31
N CYS A 359 4.11 3.44 -6.34
CA CYS A 359 5.23 3.53 -5.39
C CYS A 359 6.59 3.28 -6.04
N ILE A 360 7.69 3.55 -5.32
CA ILE A 360 9.05 3.27 -5.81
C ILE A 360 9.21 1.75 -6.01
N SER A 361 9.59 1.32 -7.22
CA SER A 361 9.72 -0.10 -7.56
C SER A 361 10.81 -0.78 -6.74
N TYR A 362 10.73 -2.11 -6.63
CA TYR A 362 11.74 -2.88 -5.91
C TYR A 362 13.14 -2.69 -6.51
N GLU A 363 13.25 -2.68 -7.83
CA GLU A 363 14.48 -2.49 -8.58
C GLU A 363 15.12 -1.16 -8.22
N THR A 364 14.36 -0.06 -8.30
CA THR A 364 14.84 1.27 -7.89
C THR A 364 15.23 1.28 -6.41
N ARG A 365 14.48 0.63 -5.52
CA ARG A 365 14.87 0.52 -4.10
C ARG A 365 16.16 -0.26 -3.88
N GLN A 366 16.47 -1.27 -4.71
CA GLN A 366 17.75 -1.98 -4.62
C GLN A 366 18.90 -1.08 -5.06
N GLU A 367 18.73 -0.31 -6.14
CA GLU A 367 19.71 0.69 -6.58
C GLU A 367 19.95 1.74 -5.49
N MET A 368 18.88 2.29 -4.89
CA MET A 368 19.00 3.25 -3.79
C MET A 368 19.70 2.65 -2.55
N LYS A 369 19.46 1.38 -2.25
CA LYS A 369 20.13 0.68 -1.16
C LYS A 369 21.64 0.55 -1.37
N THR A 370 22.13 0.40 -2.60
CA THR A 370 23.58 0.36 -2.87
C THR A 370 24.25 1.71 -2.64
N LEU A 371 23.48 2.80 -2.67
CA LEU A 371 23.91 4.17 -2.38
C LEU A 371 23.73 4.56 -0.89
N ASP A 372 23.43 3.60 0.00
CA ASP A 372 23.06 3.84 1.41
C ASP A 372 21.84 4.78 1.57
N ILE A 373 20.87 4.71 0.66
CA ILE A 373 19.60 5.45 0.77
C ILE A 373 18.50 4.48 1.22
N ALA A 374 17.95 4.72 2.41
CA ALA A 374 16.83 3.95 2.94
C ALA A 374 15.50 4.43 2.33
N VAL A 375 14.62 3.48 1.97
CA VAL A 375 13.27 3.78 1.48
C VAL A 375 12.26 3.06 2.36
N GLU A 376 11.36 3.83 2.97
CA GLU A 376 10.27 3.36 3.81
C GLU A 376 8.95 3.85 3.24
N LYS A 377 7.88 3.04 3.31
CA LYS A 377 6.54 3.42 2.86
C LYS A 377 5.78 4.10 3.99
N ILE A 378 5.11 5.18 3.67
CA ILE A 378 4.23 5.89 4.59
C ILE A 378 2.87 5.17 4.64
N VAL A 379 2.38 4.90 5.84
CA VAL A 379 0.99 4.42 6.05
C VAL A 379 0.40 5.05 7.32
N LEU A 380 -0.93 5.15 7.39
CA LEU A 380 -1.63 5.35 8.67
C LEU A 380 -1.97 4.02 9.32
N HIS A 381 -1.94 4.02 10.65
CA HIS A 381 -2.29 2.89 11.50
C HIS A 381 -3.31 3.30 12.55
N HIS A 382 -4.22 2.38 12.86
CA HIS A 382 -5.15 2.45 13.98
C HIS A 382 -5.47 1.03 14.44
N GLU A 383 -5.55 0.79 15.75
CA GLU A 383 -5.72 -0.56 16.31
C GLU A 383 -7.08 -1.18 15.98
N ASP A 384 -8.15 -0.38 16.08
CA ASP A 384 -9.52 -0.82 15.80
C ASP A 384 -9.88 -0.85 14.30
N PHE A 385 -8.97 -0.46 13.41
CA PHE A 385 -9.27 -0.42 11.99
C PHE A 385 -9.34 -1.83 11.40
N SER A 386 -10.42 -2.10 10.67
CA SER A 386 -10.55 -3.32 9.88
C SER A 386 -11.31 -3.07 8.57
N MET A 387 -10.85 -3.75 7.52
CA MET A 387 -11.52 -3.78 6.23
C MET A 387 -11.65 -5.23 5.77
N TRP A 388 -12.87 -5.64 5.44
CA TRP A 388 -13.14 -7.01 5.00
C TRP A 388 -14.22 -7.09 3.89
N PRO A 389 -13.96 -7.78 2.77
CA PRO A 389 -12.66 -8.28 2.31
C PRO A 389 -11.61 -7.17 2.20
N ARG A 390 -10.33 -7.50 2.07
CA ARG A 390 -9.30 -6.47 1.87
C ARG A 390 -9.29 -5.98 0.41
N MET A 391 -8.88 -4.73 0.21
CA MET A 391 -8.50 -4.21 -1.10
C MET A 391 -7.28 -4.99 -1.63
N PRO A 392 -7.20 -5.30 -2.94
CA PRO A 392 -6.06 -6.01 -3.51
C PRO A 392 -4.79 -5.16 -3.34
N GLY A 393 -3.65 -5.80 -3.05
CA GLY A 393 -2.38 -5.08 -2.86
C GLY A 393 -2.23 -4.34 -1.52
N TRP A 394 -3.31 -4.17 -0.74
CA TRP A 394 -3.24 -3.42 0.53
C TRP A 394 -3.12 -4.30 1.77
N ASN A 395 -2.43 -3.76 2.77
CA ASN A 395 -2.34 -4.35 4.10
C ASN A 395 -3.61 -4.04 4.91
N ASN A 396 -4.16 -5.04 5.61
CA ASN A 396 -5.37 -4.92 6.43
C ASN A 396 -5.29 -3.86 7.53
N ARG A 397 -4.08 -3.43 7.93
CA ARG A 397 -3.85 -2.41 8.94
C ARG A 397 -3.31 -1.10 8.38
N ALA A 398 -3.02 -1.04 7.08
CA ALA A 398 -2.62 0.20 6.43
C ALA A 398 -3.87 0.93 5.99
N ILE A 399 -4.00 2.17 6.42
CA ILE A 399 -5.15 3.01 6.13
C ILE A 399 -4.69 4.09 5.13
N PRO A 400 -5.33 4.21 3.96
CA PRO A 400 -5.05 5.31 3.04
C PRO A 400 -5.35 6.65 3.72
N GLY A 401 -4.53 7.68 3.47
CA GLY A 401 -4.75 9.04 3.99
C GLY A 401 -6.16 9.55 3.70
N CYS A 402 -6.64 9.35 2.47
CA CYS A 402 -7.99 9.76 2.06
C CYS A 402 -9.13 9.12 2.85
N LEU A 403 -8.95 7.91 3.37
CA LEU A 403 -9.94 7.24 4.21
C LEU A 403 -9.92 7.78 5.65
N VAL A 404 -8.75 8.17 6.16
CA VAL A 404 -8.64 8.77 7.50
C VAL A 404 -9.31 10.13 7.54
N GLU A 405 -9.25 10.92 6.48
CA GLU A 405 -10.01 12.18 6.40
C GLU A 405 -11.50 11.97 6.65
N ALA A 406 -12.13 11.02 5.95
CA ALA A 406 -13.52 10.72 6.19
C ALA A 406 -13.78 10.26 7.63
N LEU A 407 -12.90 9.44 8.23
CA LEU A 407 -13.06 8.96 9.60
C LEU A 407 -12.89 10.06 10.66
N VAL A 408 -11.98 11.01 10.43
CA VAL A 408 -11.75 12.14 11.34
C VAL A 408 -12.90 13.13 11.25
N LEU A 409 -13.38 13.44 10.04
CA LEU A 409 -14.47 14.39 9.83
C LEU A 409 -15.80 13.92 10.46
N GLN A 410 -16.02 12.61 10.52
CA GLN A 410 -17.16 12.02 11.22
C GLN A 410 -17.18 12.31 12.74
N GLU A 411 -16.02 12.62 13.32
CA GLU A 411 -15.87 13.00 14.73
C GLU A 411 -15.88 14.54 14.91
N GLN A 412 -15.75 15.32 13.83
CA GLN A 412 -15.74 16.79 13.83
C GLN A 412 -17.07 17.37 13.33
N LYS A 413 -18.13 17.29 14.15
CA LYS A 413 -19.49 17.68 13.72
C LYS A 413 -19.71 19.19 13.50
N ASP A 414 -18.84 20.06 14.02
CA ASP A 414 -19.06 21.52 14.04
C ASP A 414 -17.78 22.35 13.75
N VAL A 415 -16.84 21.81 12.98
CA VAL A 415 -15.51 22.43 12.79
C VAL A 415 -15.25 22.75 11.32
N ASP A 416 -14.53 23.84 11.08
CA ASP A 416 -14.00 24.18 9.76
C ASP A 416 -13.07 23.04 9.27
N VAL A 417 -13.50 22.39 8.19
CA VAL A 417 -12.79 21.29 7.51
C VAL A 417 -11.39 21.73 7.04
N GLY A 418 -11.13 23.03 6.93
CA GLY A 418 -9.85 23.62 6.55
C GLY A 418 -8.78 23.74 7.65
N ASP A 419 -9.14 23.57 8.93
CA ASP A 419 -8.19 23.75 10.06
C ASP A 419 -7.32 22.50 10.26
N PHE A 420 -6.11 22.53 9.69
CA PHE A 420 -5.17 21.42 9.76
C PHE A 420 -4.72 21.08 11.19
N ASP A 421 -4.52 22.07 12.06
CA ASP A 421 -4.04 21.84 13.42
C ASP A 421 -5.14 21.14 14.25
N ARG A 422 -6.41 21.52 14.06
CA ARG A 422 -7.55 20.79 14.66
C ARG A 422 -7.75 19.41 14.09
N PHE A 423 -7.56 19.24 12.78
CA PHE A 423 -7.57 17.93 12.15
C PHE A 423 -6.52 17.01 12.78
N CYS A 424 -5.28 17.50 12.93
CA CYS A 424 -4.19 16.76 13.58
C CYS A 424 -4.54 16.39 15.03
N ALA A 425 -5.04 17.35 15.82
CA ALA A 425 -5.42 17.11 17.20
C ALA A 425 -6.52 16.04 17.32
N THR A 426 -7.51 16.09 16.44
CA THR A 426 -8.60 15.10 16.42
C THR A 426 -8.10 13.73 15.99
N ALA A 427 -7.33 13.66 14.91
CA ALA A 427 -6.76 12.42 14.40
C ALA A 427 -5.89 11.71 15.46
N GLN A 428 -5.06 12.46 16.20
CA GLN A 428 -4.28 11.93 17.32
C GLN A 428 -5.17 11.49 18.49
N ALA A 429 -6.16 12.31 18.88
CA ALA A 429 -7.05 12.00 20.00
C ALA A 429 -7.86 10.72 19.77
N ILE A 430 -8.23 10.45 18.52
CA ILE A 430 -8.95 9.22 18.16
C ILE A 430 -8.02 8.05 17.82
N GLY A 431 -6.69 8.21 17.92
CA GLY A 431 -5.72 7.11 17.86
C GLY A 431 -5.15 6.79 16.48
N PHE A 432 -5.31 7.67 15.48
CA PHE A 432 -4.60 7.53 14.21
C PHE A 432 -3.16 8.00 14.35
N HIS A 433 -2.22 7.19 13.86
CA HIS A 433 -0.80 7.57 13.82
C HIS A 433 -0.19 7.18 12.48
N GLY A 434 0.68 8.05 11.96
CA GLY A 434 1.56 7.73 10.86
C GLY A 434 2.53 6.63 11.25
N ARG A 435 3.01 5.88 10.27
CA ARG A 435 4.02 4.84 10.49
C ARG A 435 4.86 4.66 9.25
N LEU A 436 6.17 4.60 9.46
CA LEU A 436 7.11 4.09 8.48
C LEU A 436 7.08 2.56 8.51
N ILE A 437 6.81 1.95 7.36
CA ILE A 437 6.87 0.50 7.18
C ILE A 437 7.79 0.17 6.02
N LYS A 438 8.44 -0.99 6.11
CA LYS A 438 9.18 -1.52 4.96
C LYS A 438 8.24 -1.63 3.77
N PRO A 439 8.61 -1.08 2.61
CA PRO A 439 7.77 -1.13 1.43
C PRO A 439 7.42 -2.59 1.10
N LEU A 440 6.17 -2.82 0.71
CA LEU A 440 5.81 -4.10 0.13
C LEU A 440 6.51 -4.21 -1.24
N ASP A 441 6.94 -5.42 -1.60
CA ASP A 441 7.39 -5.67 -2.97
C ASP A 441 6.14 -5.74 -3.82
N GLU A 442 5.86 -4.64 -4.53
CA GLU A 442 4.74 -4.51 -5.47
C GLU A 442 5.17 -4.99 -6.86
#